data_AF-A0A0Q9Y9Q9-F1
#
_entry.id   AF-A0A0Q9Y9Q9-F1
#
_cell.length_a   1.000
_cell.length_b   1.000
_cell.length_c   1.000
_cell.angle_alpha   90.00
_cell.angle_beta   90.00
_cell.angle_gamma   90.00
#
_symmetry.space_group_name_H-M   'P 1'
#
loop_
_entity.id
_entity.type
_entity.pdbx_description
1 polymer ?
#
loop_
_entity_poly.entity_id
_entity_poly.type
_entity_poly.pdbx_seq_one_letter_code
_entity_poly.pdbx_strand_id
1 'polypeptide(L)'
;MIQGASPFFQQITDFITKTFDDELHLSDAQVEQLLWCVHDSSTPEQGVVNITEPRFIEVKRALSRLHSLERILAKQAGYLSFIQSQKTEDDFNKPLTQIGFQYFSDKFAAFDPLFIDVLKTATIINSTSLSPNARKKANEVLGVNNYTVDSVFFMADCFKDFEQAKAIFPLISNLLAKYPEAEQQARISKLLTNVFLPMHYRHMMYTEGNQNMFTQMRALIKENKFDEESQQIWWAFWITNITGFRGHIESKGAFYLTENTYQAIKALDAELQELFQDHTHDVLSAYLATRAKGLALDRFSLSARELQVLAHIGAMLRLFSPMEGESLYAGFCLIPVEQRAKLIEAFFQAIDPNMPTPTYAPALFSNIMDWRKQGYPQDSVLKSAVIHENAKQLKSMANNLMHGLSIVDVVGILPAYLKAFVEYQVLRTEGKIDPKLPLCFKITAVKEQIAEIYGDLPLSKTLNIFSQVDIVIDTATGNVSLQKKPQLELKEDADLVLGQPRIVVFTPSFDKDAETKVQLKEVSESQVVKTSQEQKKKAGAKLV
;
A
#
# COMPACT_ATOMS: atom_id res chain seq x y z
N MET A 1 -27.09 -23.35 -24.94
CA MET A 1 -26.13 -23.49 -26.08
C MET A 1 -26.05 -22.16 -26.80
N ILE A 2 -25.05 -21.34 -26.47
CA ILE A 2 -24.83 -20.04 -27.11
C ILE A 2 -23.99 -20.28 -28.37
N GLN A 3 -24.61 -20.22 -29.55
CA GLN A 3 -23.86 -20.16 -30.80
C GLN A 3 -23.19 -18.78 -30.90
N GLY A 4 -21.85 -18.77 -30.92
CA GLY A 4 -21.04 -17.57 -31.11
C GLY A 4 -20.50 -16.91 -29.83
N ALA A 5 -20.03 -17.70 -28.85
CA ALA A 5 -19.33 -17.14 -27.69
C ALA A 5 -18.16 -16.24 -28.15
N SER A 6 -18.07 -15.04 -27.58
CA SER A 6 -16.99 -14.09 -27.86
C SER A 6 -15.61 -14.77 -27.76
N PRO A 7 -14.64 -14.50 -28.65
CA PRO A 7 -13.28 -15.04 -28.53
C PRO A 7 -12.63 -14.79 -27.15
N PHE A 8 -13.06 -13.76 -26.44
CA PHE A 8 -12.61 -13.47 -25.08
C PHE A 8 -13.23 -14.38 -24.02
N PHE A 9 -14.47 -14.85 -24.23
CA PHE A 9 -15.10 -15.81 -23.34
C PHE A 9 -14.26 -17.08 -23.28
N GLN A 10 -13.91 -17.63 -24.45
CA GLN A 10 -13.05 -18.82 -24.53
C GLN A 10 -11.67 -18.57 -23.91
N GLN A 11 -11.05 -17.41 -24.14
CA GLN A 11 -9.77 -17.07 -23.51
C GLN A 11 -9.82 -17.06 -21.98
N ILE A 12 -10.90 -16.56 -21.38
CA ILE A 12 -11.06 -16.60 -19.92
C ILE A 12 -11.21 -18.04 -19.44
N THR A 13 -12.04 -18.85 -20.10
CA THR A 13 -12.21 -20.26 -19.76
C THR A 13 -10.90 -21.04 -19.91
N ASP A 14 -10.19 -20.85 -21.02
CA ASP A 14 -8.88 -21.47 -21.25
C ASP A 14 -7.86 -21.05 -20.19
N PHE A 15 -7.85 -19.78 -19.80
CA PHE A 15 -7.00 -19.28 -18.72
C PHE A 15 -7.34 -19.95 -17.39
N ILE A 16 -8.63 -20.14 -17.08
CA ILE A 16 -9.07 -20.82 -15.85
C ILE A 16 -8.54 -22.26 -15.84
N THR A 17 -8.80 -23.02 -16.89
CA THR A 17 -8.34 -24.41 -17.02
C THR A 17 -6.82 -24.51 -16.94
N LYS A 18 -6.07 -23.66 -17.66
CA LYS A 18 -4.61 -23.68 -17.68
C LYS A 18 -3.96 -23.25 -16.36
N THR A 19 -4.59 -22.34 -15.63
CA THR A 19 -3.98 -21.71 -14.45
C THR A 19 -4.39 -22.41 -13.16
N PHE A 20 -5.65 -22.81 -13.06
CA PHE A 20 -6.24 -23.37 -11.84
C PHE A 20 -6.63 -24.84 -11.98
N ASP A 21 -6.24 -25.52 -13.05
CA ASP A 21 -6.44 -26.97 -13.25
C ASP A 21 -7.91 -27.41 -13.03
N ASP A 22 -8.85 -26.61 -13.54
CA ASP A 22 -10.32 -26.75 -13.38
C ASP A 22 -10.84 -26.67 -11.94
N GLU A 23 -10.03 -26.30 -10.95
CA GLU A 23 -10.46 -26.14 -9.56
C GLU A 23 -11.35 -24.91 -9.30
N LEU A 24 -11.45 -24.00 -10.27
CA LEU A 24 -12.27 -22.80 -10.18
C LEU A 24 -13.45 -22.89 -11.14
N HIS A 25 -14.66 -23.09 -10.60
CA HIS A 25 -15.88 -23.17 -11.38
C HIS A 25 -16.63 -21.84 -11.39
N LEU A 26 -16.84 -21.29 -12.59
CA LEU A 26 -17.67 -20.11 -12.81
C LEU A 26 -18.86 -20.46 -13.70
N SER A 27 -20.01 -19.83 -13.46
CA SER A 27 -21.15 -19.89 -14.38
C SER A 27 -20.91 -19.00 -15.60
N ASP A 28 -21.63 -19.28 -16.69
CA ASP A 28 -21.57 -18.45 -17.90
C ASP A 28 -21.84 -16.96 -17.59
N ALA A 29 -22.81 -16.68 -16.72
CA ALA A 29 -23.14 -15.32 -16.29
C ALA A 29 -21.99 -14.63 -15.52
N GLN A 30 -21.23 -15.38 -14.73
CA GLN A 30 -20.05 -14.86 -14.04
C GLN A 30 -18.94 -14.50 -15.03
N VAL A 31 -18.71 -15.37 -16.03
CA VAL A 31 -17.74 -15.11 -17.11
C VAL A 31 -18.18 -13.92 -17.95
N GLU A 32 -19.46 -13.83 -18.31
CA GLU A 32 -20.03 -12.70 -19.05
C GLU A 32 -19.86 -11.37 -18.32
N GLN A 33 -20.08 -11.34 -17.01
CA GLN A 33 -19.84 -10.15 -16.19
C GLN A 33 -18.34 -9.78 -16.19
N LEU A 34 -17.43 -10.77 -16.04
CA LEU A 34 -15.99 -10.52 -16.09
C LEU A 34 -15.51 -10.00 -17.45
N LEU A 35 -16.19 -10.33 -18.56
CA LEU A 35 -15.85 -9.76 -19.87
C LEU A 35 -15.93 -8.23 -19.91
N TRP A 36 -16.67 -7.61 -18.99
CA TRP A 36 -16.76 -6.15 -18.92
C TRP A 36 -15.42 -5.50 -18.60
N CYS A 37 -14.53 -6.19 -17.86
CA CYS A 37 -13.22 -5.67 -17.52
C CYS A 37 -12.10 -6.10 -18.48
N VAL A 38 -12.43 -6.71 -19.63
CA VAL A 38 -11.46 -6.96 -20.70
C VAL A 38 -11.27 -5.70 -21.54
N HIS A 39 -10.31 -4.87 -21.13
CA HIS A 39 -9.91 -3.64 -21.82
C HIS A 39 -8.49 -3.27 -21.41
N ASP A 40 -7.80 -2.47 -22.21
CA ASP A 40 -6.51 -1.92 -21.83
C ASP A 40 -6.68 -1.06 -20.57
N SER A 41 -6.26 -1.61 -19.44
CA SER A 41 -6.26 -0.94 -18.14
C SER A 41 -4.86 -0.42 -17.89
N SER A 42 -4.69 0.77 -17.31
CA SER A 42 -3.40 1.24 -16.81
C SER A 42 -3.34 1.06 -15.30
N THR A 43 -2.42 0.24 -14.79
CA THR A 43 -2.20 0.14 -13.34
C THR A 43 -0.82 0.68 -12.96
N PRO A 44 -0.64 1.24 -11.75
CA PRO A 44 0.66 1.71 -11.28
C PRO A 44 1.77 0.65 -11.37
N GLU A 45 1.41 -0.63 -11.33
CA GLU A 45 2.35 -1.76 -11.40
C GLU A 45 2.85 -2.09 -12.81
N GLN A 46 2.19 -1.63 -13.88
CA GLN A 46 2.58 -1.92 -15.27
C GLN A 46 3.95 -1.37 -15.65
N GLY A 47 4.35 -0.23 -15.11
CA GLY A 47 5.69 0.32 -15.33
C GLY A 47 6.79 -0.43 -14.58
N VAL A 48 6.41 -1.31 -13.65
CA VAL A 48 7.35 -2.05 -12.76
C VAL A 48 7.53 -3.49 -13.22
N VAL A 49 6.47 -4.11 -13.75
CA VAL A 49 6.42 -5.51 -14.18
C VAL A 49 6.03 -5.55 -15.66
N ASN A 50 6.81 -6.27 -16.48
CA ASN A 50 6.50 -6.46 -17.90
C ASN A 50 5.26 -7.37 -18.04
N ILE A 51 4.08 -6.77 -18.06
CA ILE A 51 2.80 -7.49 -18.16
C ILE A 51 2.51 -7.77 -19.64
N THR A 52 2.53 -9.04 -20.01
CA THR A 52 2.34 -9.50 -21.40
C THR A 52 0.92 -9.29 -21.93
N GLU A 53 -0.08 -9.20 -21.06
CA GLU A 53 -1.49 -9.10 -21.42
C GLU A 53 -2.23 -8.09 -20.50
N PRO A 54 -1.99 -6.78 -20.68
CA PRO A 54 -2.55 -5.74 -19.81
C PRO A 54 -4.08 -5.71 -19.83
N ARG A 55 -4.69 -6.17 -20.92
CA ARG A 55 -6.15 -6.21 -21.09
C ARG A 55 -6.90 -7.16 -20.15
N PHE A 56 -6.20 -8.09 -19.50
CA PHE A 56 -6.79 -9.11 -18.62
C PHE A 56 -6.42 -8.91 -17.15
N ILE A 57 -5.82 -7.78 -16.76
CA ILE A 57 -5.33 -7.56 -15.39
C ILE A 57 -6.45 -7.76 -14.35
N GLU A 58 -7.60 -7.09 -14.53
CA GLU A 58 -8.70 -7.22 -13.55
C GLU A 58 -9.38 -8.59 -13.61
N VAL A 59 -9.40 -9.25 -14.77
CA VAL A 59 -9.85 -10.65 -14.86
C VAL A 59 -8.95 -11.56 -14.04
N LYS A 60 -7.62 -11.48 -14.23
CA LYS A 60 -6.64 -12.29 -13.47
C LYS A 60 -6.72 -12.02 -11.97
N ARG A 61 -6.89 -10.75 -11.57
CA ARG A 61 -7.14 -10.37 -10.17
C ARG A 61 -8.42 -11.03 -9.66
N ALA A 62 -9.55 -10.89 -10.35
CA ALA A 62 -10.83 -11.47 -9.95
C ALA A 62 -10.75 -12.99 -9.76
N LEU A 63 -10.16 -13.71 -10.72
CA LEU A 63 -10.02 -15.16 -10.66
C LEU A 63 -9.11 -15.59 -9.50
N SER A 64 -8.00 -14.88 -9.27
CA SER A 64 -7.11 -15.13 -8.13
C SER A 64 -7.81 -14.89 -6.78
N ARG A 65 -8.66 -13.85 -6.68
CA ARG A 65 -9.50 -13.60 -5.48
C ARG A 65 -10.44 -14.78 -5.21
N LEU A 66 -11.15 -15.25 -6.24
CA LEU A 66 -12.09 -16.37 -6.13
C LEU A 66 -11.38 -17.69 -5.82
N HIS A 67 -10.26 -17.99 -6.49
CA HIS A 67 -9.46 -19.17 -6.19
C HIS A 67 -8.95 -19.15 -4.74
N SER A 68 -8.43 -18.01 -4.28
CA SER A 68 -7.98 -17.84 -2.89
C SER A 68 -9.12 -18.03 -1.88
N LEU A 69 -10.34 -17.56 -2.21
CA LEU A 69 -11.54 -17.81 -1.40
C LEU A 69 -11.83 -19.31 -1.28
N GLU A 70 -11.84 -20.05 -2.39
CA GLU A 70 -12.04 -21.52 -2.38
C GLU A 70 -10.98 -22.23 -1.53
N ARG A 71 -9.72 -21.78 -1.59
CA ARG A 71 -8.66 -22.34 -0.74
C ARG A 71 -8.88 -22.07 0.74
N ILE A 72 -9.32 -20.87 1.13
CA ILE A 72 -9.67 -20.55 2.53
C ILE A 72 -10.81 -21.47 3.00
N LEU A 73 -11.84 -21.65 2.18
CA LEU A 73 -12.99 -22.52 2.49
C LEU A 73 -12.61 -24.01 2.57
N ALA A 74 -11.59 -24.44 1.85
CA ALA A 74 -11.02 -25.79 1.93
C ALA A 74 -10.21 -26.04 3.23
N LYS A 75 -10.09 -25.05 4.13
CA LYS A 75 -9.39 -25.15 5.41
C LYS A 75 -7.97 -25.69 5.21
N GLN A 76 -7.52 -26.60 6.09
CA GLN A 76 -6.17 -27.16 6.05
C GLN A 76 -5.78 -27.74 4.67
N ALA A 77 -6.72 -28.30 3.92
CA ALA A 77 -6.45 -28.83 2.57
C ALA A 77 -6.09 -27.73 1.56
N GLY A 78 -6.58 -26.51 1.75
CA GLY A 78 -6.29 -25.37 0.88
C GLY A 78 -4.97 -24.64 1.18
N TYR A 79 -4.36 -24.86 2.36
CA TYR A 79 -3.23 -24.05 2.84
C TYR A 79 -2.03 -24.04 1.88
N LEU A 80 -1.56 -25.22 1.44
CA LEU A 80 -0.35 -25.29 0.60
C LEU A 80 -0.55 -24.60 -0.75
N SER A 81 -1.72 -24.76 -1.37
CA SER A 81 -2.08 -24.08 -2.62
C SER A 81 -2.27 -22.58 -2.39
N PHE A 82 -2.80 -22.17 -1.24
CA PHE A 82 -2.98 -20.75 -0.90
C PHE A 82 -1.65 -19.99 -0.84
N ILE A 83 -0.62 -20.57 -0.24
CA ILE A 83 0.69 -19.92 -0.08
C ILE A 83 1.66 -20.20 -1.24
N GLN A 84 1.25 -20.99 -2.24
CA GLN A 84 2.14 -21.49 -3.30
C GLN A 84 2.89 -20.36 -4.04
N SER A 85 2.26 -19.20 -4.18
CA SER A 85 2.83 -18.02 -4.84
C SER A 85 3.77 -17.20 -3.95
N GLN A 86 3.84 -17.47 -2.65
CA GLN A 86 4.61 -16.66 -1.70
C GLN A 86 6.06 -17.15 -1.65
N LYS A 87 7.01 -16.20 -1.74
CA LYS A 87 8.44 -16.51 -1.73
C LYS A 87 8.89 -16.94 -0.34
N THR A 88 9.45 -18.14 -0.22
CA THR A 88 9.91 -18.73 1.05
C THR A 88 11.23 -18.15 1.56
N GLU A 89 12.00 -17.48 0.70
CA GLU A 89 13.34 -16.97 1.00
C GLU A 89 13.39 -15.46 1.29
N ASP A 90 12.25 -14.76 1.33
CA ASP A 90 12.20 -13.33 1.62
C ASP A 90 12.10 -13.08 3.14
N ASP A 91 13.21 -12.71 3.76
CA ASP A 91 13.29 -12.41 5.20
C ASP A 91 12.34 -11.27 5.63
N PHE A 92 12.01 -10.36 4.71
CA PHE A 92 11.11 -9.22 4.95
C PHE A 92 9.65 -9.50 4.63
N ASN A 93 9.37 -10.62 3.94
CA ASN A 93 8.01 -10.93 3.51
C ASN A 93 7.75 -12.43 3.60
N LYS A 94 7.82 -12.93 4.84
CA LYS A 94 7.67 -14.35 5.16
C LYS A 94 6.32 -14.88 4.69
N PRO A 95 6.26 -16.10 4.11
CA PRO A 95 5.00 -16.73 3.78
C PRO A 95 4.06 -16.80 4.99
N LEU A 96 2.77 -16.68 4.73
CA LEU A 96 1.72 -16.84 5.72
C LEU A 96 1.86 -18.20 6.41
N THR A 97 1.90 -18.20 7.73
CA THR A 97 1.97 -19.43 8.52
C THR A 97 0.63 -20.16 8.49
N GLN A 98 0.65 -21.46 8.82
CA GLN A 98 -0.59 -22.24 8.96
C GLN A 98 -1.52 -21.64 10.02
N ILE A 99 -0.98 -21.08 11.11
CA ILE A 99 -1.77 -20.39 12.15
C ILE A 99 -2.45 -19.16 11.57
N GLY A 100 -1.71 -18.33 10.83
CA GLY A 100 -2.28 -17.16 10.17
C GLY A 100 -3.35 -17.53 9.13
N PHE A 101 -3.13 -18.60 8.37
CA PHE A 101 -4.14 -19.13 7.45
C PHE A 101 -5.39 -19.66 8.18
N GLN A 102 -5.20 -20.38 9.29
CA GLN A 102 -6.30 -20.95 10.07
C GLN A 102 -7.22 -19.86 10.64
N TYR A 103 -6.65 -18.71 11.04
CA TYR A 103 -7.44 -17.55 11.45
C TYR A 103 -8.50 -17.14 10.44
N PHE A 104 -8.14 -17.12 9.14
CA PHE A 104 -9.08 -16.80 8.07
C PHE A 104 -10.04 -17.95 7.81
N SER A 105 -9.55 -19.19 7.73
CA SER A 105 -10.41 -20.33 7.40
C SER A 105 -11.46 -20.61 8.47
N ASP A 106 -11.15 -20.41 9.76
CA ASP A 106 -12.12 -20.53 10.84
C ASP A 106 -13.24 -19.48 10.75
N LYS A 107 -12.88 -18.21 10.49
CA LYS A 107 -13.87 -17.14 10.30
C LYS A 107 -14.77 -17.41 9.09
N PHE A 108 -14.20 -17.86 7.97
CA PHE A 108 -14.95 -18.11 6.75
C PHE A 108 -15.80 -19.39 6.84
N ALA A 109 -15.39 -20.38 7.64
CA ALA A 109 -16.15 -21.61 7.84
C ALA A 109 -17.47 -21.42 8.61
N ALA A 110 -17.64 -20.28 9.28
CA ALA A 110 -18.88 -19.93 9.97
C ALA A 110 -19.97 -19.39 9.01
N PHE A 111 -19.61 -19.04 7.77
CA PHE A 111 -20.54 -18.44 6.82
C PHE A 111 -21.40 -19.49 6.12
N ASP A 112 -22.69 -19.19 5.97
CA ASP A 112 -23.62 -20.04 5.23
C ASP A 112 -23.45 -19.90 3.69
N PRO A 113 -24.06 -20.80 2.89
CA PRO A 113 -23.93 -20.76 1.43
C PRO A 113 -24.38 -19.46 0.77
N LEU A 114 -25.44 -18.81 1.26
CA LEU A 114 -25.93 -17.54 0.70
C LEU A 114 -24.89 -16.45 0.88
N PHE A 115 -24.30 -16.36 2.06
CA PHE A 115 -23.23 -15.42 2.37
C PHE A 115 -22.02 -15.60 1.45
N ILE A 116 -21.59 -16.85 1.23
CA ILE A 116 -20.48 -17.17 0.32
C ILE A 116 -20.80 -16.80 -1.13
N ASP A 117 -22.03 -17.02 -1.60
CA ASP A 117 -22.44 -16.66 -2.96
C ASP A 117 -22.55 -15.15 -3.15
N VAL A 118 -23.00 -14.41 -2.12
CA VAL A 118 -22.93 -12.94 -2.11
C VAL A 118 -21.48 -12.48 -2.23
N LEU A 119 -20.55 -13.08 -1.47
CA LEU A 119 -19.14 -12.74 -1.51
C LEU A 119 -18.50 -12.99 -2.88
N LYS A 120 -18.80 -14.14 -3.50
CA LYS A 120 -18.35 -14.46 -4.87
C LYS A 120 -18.90 -13.46 -5.88
N THR A 121 -20.19 -13.14 -5.78
CA THR A 121 -20.86 -12.16 -6.65
C THR A 121 -20.24 -10.78 -6.52
N ALA A 122 -20.06 -10.30 -5.28
CA ALA A 122 -19.43 -9.01 -5.00
C ALA A 122 -17.99 -8.93 -5.52
N THR A 123 -17.22 -10.02 -5.39
CA THR A 123 -15.83 -10.10 -5.90
C THR A 123 -15.77 -9.87 -7.42
N ILE A 124 -16.69 -10.48 -8.17
CA ILE A 124 -16.78 -10.28 -9.63
C ILE A 124 -17.22 -8.87 -9.96
N ILE A 125 -18.33 -8.41 -9.35
CA ILE A 125 -18.88 -7.06 -9.58
C ILE A 125 -17.82 -5.98 -9.31
N ASN A 126 -17.09 -6.07 -8.20
CA ASN A 126 -16.01 -5.13 -7.85
C ASN A 126 -14.94 -5.02 -8.94
N SER A 127 -14.61 -6.16 -9.57
CA SER A 127 -13.61 -6.25 -10.64
C SER A 127 -14.06 -5.61 -11.95
N THR A 128 -15.36 -5.28 -12.07
CA THR A 128 -15.95 -4.59 -13.22
C THR A 128 -16.24 -3.11 -12.96
N SER A 129 -15.89 -2.61 -11.77
CA SER A 129 -16.03 -1.20 -11.40
C SER A 129 -15.36 -0.29 -12.43
N LEU A 130 -16.05 0.79 -12.80
CA LEU A 130 -15.60 1.73 -13.83
C LEU A 130 -15.25 1.11 -15.20
N SER A 131 -15.65 -0.13 -15.50
CA SER A 131 -15.54 -0.66 -16.86
C SER A 131 -16.39 0.15 -17.85
N PRO A 132 -16.08 0.15 -19.16
CA PRO A 132 -16.93 0.81 -20.15
C PRO A 132 -18.41 0.41 -20.07
N ASN A 133 -18.69 -0.88 -19.84
CA ASN A 133 -20.06 -1.38 -19.68
C ASN A 133 -20.71 -0.91 -18.37
N ALA A 134 -19.98 -0.97 -17.24
CA ALA A 134 -20.50 -0.49 -15.97
C ALA A 134 -20.81 1.02 -16.01
N ARG A 135 -19.93 1.83 -16.62
CA ARG A 135 -20.16 3.27 -16.82
C ARG A 135 -21.35 3.55 -17.74
N LYS A 136 -21.47 2.79 -18.84
CA LYS A 136 -22.62 2.92 -19.75
C LYS A 136 -23.93 2.67 -18.99
N LYS A 137 -24.00 1.56 -18.24
CA LYS A 137 -25.18 1.19 -17.44
C LYS A 137 -25.45 2.20 -16.32
N ALA A 138 -24.42 2.65 -15.62
CA ALA A 138 -24.54 3.69 -14.61
C ALA A 138 -25.03 5.02 -15.20
N ASN A 139 -24.57 5.42 -16.38
CA ASN A 139 -25.09 6.61 -17.07
C ASN A 139 -26.59 6.48 -17.41
N GLU A 140 -27.03 5.27 -17.82
CA GLU A 140 -28.45 4.98 -18.11
C GLU A 140 -29.32 5.05 -16.86
N VAL A 141 -28.83 4.59 -15.70
CA VAL A 141 -29.61 4.43 -14.47
C VAL A 141 -29.49 5.63 -13.52
N LEU A 142 -28.26 6.13 -13.29
CA LEU A 142 -27.96 7.21 -12.34
C LEU A 142 -27.92 8.59 -13.03
N GLY A 143 -27.71 8.62 -14.35
CA GLY A 143 -27.44 9.83 -15.11
C GLY A 143 -25.94 10.10 -15.30
N VAL A 144 -25.60 10.83 -16.36
CA VAL A 144 -24.22 11.21 -16.70
C VAL A 144 -23.64 12.11 -15.60
N ASN A 145 -22.41 11.81 -15.15
CA ASN A 145 -21.68 12.55 -14.09
C ASN A 145 -22.35 12.56 -12.70
N ASN A 146 -23.35 11.69 -12.48
CA ASN A 146 -24.03 11.56 -11.19
C ASN A 146 -23.43 10.47 -10.29
N TYR A 147 -22.19 10.07 -10.57
CA TYR A 147 -21.41 9.13 -9.77
C TYR A 147 -19.94 9.57 -9.72
N THR A 148 -19.20 9.03 -8.77
CA THR A 148 -17.80 9.34 -8.52
C THR A 148 -16.87 8.53 -9.43
N VAL A 149 -15.79 9.14 -9.94
CA VAL A 149 -14.78 8.48 -10.78
C VAL A 149 -13.63 7.94 -9.92
N ASP A 150 -13.99 7.23 -8.86
CA ASP A 150 -13.12 6.44 -8.00
C ASP A 150 -13.80 5.07 -7.85
N SER A 151 -13.05 3.96 -7.94
CA SER A 151 -13.67 2.63 -7.99
C SER A 151 -14.50 2.32 -6.74
N VAL A 152 -14.06 2.74 -5.55
CA VAL A 152 -14.78 2.45 -4.30
C VAL A 152 -16.03 3.30 -4.20
N PHE A 153 -15.89 4.61 -4.44
CA PHE A 153 -17.06 5.51 -4.39
C PHE A 153 -18.04 5.25 -5.53
N PHE A 154 -17.58 4.84 -6.71
CA PHE A 154 -18.43 4.37 -7.81
C PHE A 154 -19.32 3.20 -7.37
N MET A 155 -18.72 2.19 -6.73
CA MET A 155 -19.48 1.07 -6.20
C MET A 155 -20.46 1.52 -5.11
N ALA A 156 -20.03 2.39 -4.20
CA ALA A 156 -20.93 2.96 -3.19
C ALA A 156 -22.11 3.72 -3.82
N ASP A 157 -21.86 4.52 -4.85
CA ASP A 157 -22.89 5.27 -5.59
C ASP A 157 -23.88 4.33 -6.28
N CYS A 158 -23.40 3.25 -6.92
CA CYS A 158 -24.26 2.26 -7.56
C CYS A 158 -25.12 1.47 -6.56
N PHE A 159 -24.65 1.29 -5.32
CA PHE A 159 -25.33 0.51 -4.28
C PHE A 159 -26.06 1.37 -3.23
N LYS A 160 -26.18 2.69 -3.44
CA LYS A 160 -27.06 3.56 -2.63
C LYS A 160 -28.52 3.11 -2.67
N ASP A 161 -28.94 2.55 -3.80
CA ASP A 161 -30.25 1.97 -4.02
C ASP A 161 -30.06 0.61 -4.71
N PHE A 162 -30.54 -0.45 -4.06
CA PHE A 162 -30.33 -1.82 -4.52
C PHE A 162 -31.00 -2.11 -5.88
N GLU A 163 -32.13 -1.47 -6.20
CA GLU A 163 -32.76 -1.67 -7.51
C GLU A 163 -31.94 -1.02 -8.64
N GLN A 164 -31.23 0.07 -8.34
CA GLN A 164 -30.27 0.68 -9.28
C GLN A 164 -29.08 -0.25 -9.48
N ALA A 165 -28.51 -0.81 -8.41
CA ALA A 165 -27.43 -1.78 -8.49
C ALA A 165 -27.81 -2.98 -9.36
N LYS A 166 -29.01 -3.53 -9.15
CA LYS A 166 -29.56 -4.65 -9.94
C LYS A 166 -29.73 -4.33 -11.42
N ALA A 167 -30.11 -3.10 -11.76
CA ALA A 167 -30.20 -2.65 -13.15
C ALA A 167 -28.81 -2.45 -13.80
N ILE A 168 -27.80 -2.11 -13.00
CA ILE A 168 -26.42 -1.89 -13.47
C ILE A 168 -25.66 -3.21 -13.61
N PHE A 169 -25.83 -4.15 -12.67
CA PHE A 169 -25.06 -5.39 -12.59
C PHE A 169 -25.97 -6.64 -12.72
N PRO A 170 -26.08 -7.22 -13.93
CA PRO A 170 -26.93 -8.39 -14.19
C PRO A 170 -26.70 -9.58 -13.27
N LEU A 171 -25.47 -9.77 -12.77
CA LEU A 171 -25.13 -10.87 -11.87
C LEU A 171 -25.96 -10.87 -10.57
N ILE A 172 -26.45 -9.72 -10.12
CA ILE A 172 -27.36 -9.61 -8.97
C ILE A 172 -28.67 -10.34 -9.25
N SER A 173 -29.24 -10.19 -10.45
CA SER A 173 -30.49 -10.85 -10.81
C SER A 173 -30.35 -12.38 -10.82
N ASN A 174 -29.19 -12.89 -11.23
CA ASN A 174 -28.91 -14.33 -11.19
C ASN A 174 -28.78 -14.86 -9.76
N LEU A 175 -28.17 -14.07 -8.86
CA LEU A 175 -28.10 -14.42 -7.44
C LEU A 175 -29.49 -14.44 -6.79
N LEU A 176 -30.32 -13.44 -7.07
CA LEU A 176 -31.71 -13.39 -6.59
C LEU A 176 -32.58 -14.54 -7.12
N ALA A 177 -32.34 -14.98 -8.37
CA ALA A 177 -33.03 -16.14 -8.94
C ALA A 177 -32.63 -17.46 -8.26
N LYS A 178 -31.38 -17.57 -7.77
CA LYS A 178 -30.91 -18.73 -6.99
C LYS A 178 -31.55 -18.80 -5.60
N TYR A 179 -31.89 -17.65 -5.02
CA TYR A 179 -32.48 -17.50 -3.68
C TYR A 179 -33.84 -16.79 -3.77
N PRO A 180 -34.92 -17.49 -4.16
CA PRO A 180 -36.20 -16.85 -4.50
C PRO A 180 -37.01 -16.38 -3.29
N GLU A 181 -36.67 -16.82 -2.07
CA GLU A 181 -37.41 -16.47 -0.86
C GLU A 181 -37.20 -14.99 -0.48
N ALA A 182 -38.28 -14.29 -0.14
CA ALA A 182 -38.24 -12.85 0.13
C ALA A 182 -37.25 -12.47 1.25
N GLU A 183 -37.14 -13.28 2.30
CA GLU A 183 -36.19 -13.07 3.40
C GLU A 183 -34.74 -13.18 2.91
N GLN A 184 -34.43 -14.17 2.07
CA GLN A 184 -33.11 -14.35 1.48
C GLN A 184 -32.76 -13.20 0.55
N GLN A 185 -33.70 -12.73 -0.27
CA GLN A 185 -33.49 -11.58 -1.15
C GLN A 185 -33.25 -10.28 -0.37
N ALA A 186 -34.01 -10.05 0.71
CA ALA A 186 -33.79 -8.92 1.61
C ALA A 186 -32.38 -8.98 2.24
N ARG A 187 -31.95 -10.17 2.67
CA ARG A 187 -30.61 -10.40 3.20
C ARG A 187 -29.51 -10.18 2.14
N ILE A 188 -29.69 -10.65 0.91
CA ILE A 188 -28.77 -10.40 -0.22
C ILE A 188 -28.62 -8.89 -0.46
N SER A 189 -29.74 -8.15 -0.47
CA SER A 189 -29.74 -6.69 -0.61
C SER A 189 -28.93 -6.01 0.49
N LYS A 190 -29.18 -6.37 1.76
CA LYS A 190 -28.42 -5.89 2.91
C LYS A 190 -26.92 -6.20 2.77
N LEU A 191 -26.56 -7.45 2.50
CA LEU A 191 -25.16 -7.89 2.44
C LEU A 191 -24.39 -7.18 1.31
N LEU A 192 -24.96 -7.14 0.09
CA LEU A 192 -24.32 -6.46 -1.04
C LEU A 192 -24.17 -4.96 -0.83
N THR A 193 -25.19 -4.30 -0.26
CA THR A 193 -25.11 -2.86 0.06
C THR A 193 -24.00 -2.58 1.08
N ASN A 194 -23.86 -3.42 2.09
CA ASN A 194 -22.84 -3.26 3.13
C ASN A 194 -21.41 -3.57 2.65
N VAL A 195 -21.24 -4.48 1.69
CA VAL A 195 -19.94 -4.76 1.07
C VAL A 195 -19.38 -3.52 0.36
N PHE A 196 -20.24 -2.76 -0.32
CA PHE A 196 -19.84 -1.61 -1.13
C PHE A 196 -19.97 -0.27 -0.41
N LEU A 197 -19.97 -0.25 0.93
CA LEU A 197 -19.81 0.99 1.68
C LEU A 197 -18.47 1.67 1.31
N PRO A 198 -18.39 3.02 1.31
CA PRO A 198 -17.18 3.76 0.97
C PRO A 198 -16.12 3.74 2.09
N MET A 199 -15.92 2.56 2.67
CA MET A 199 -14.96 2.24 3.72
C MET A 199 -14.02 1.17 3.18
N HIS A 200 -12.75 1.51 2.98
CA HIS A 200 -11.78 0.61 2.37
C HIS A 200 -10.82 0.04 3.41
N TYR A 201 -11.00 -1.25 3.76
CA TYR A 201 -10.20 -1.91 4.81
C TYR A 201 -8.69 -1.82 4.58
N ARG A 202 -8.20 -2.10 3.37
CA ARG A 202 -6.76 -2.00 3.05
C ARG A 202 -6.22 -0.59 3.28
N HIS A 203 -6.99 0.46 2.94
CA HIS A 203 -6.57 1.84 3.19
C HIS A 203 -6.54 2.15 4.69
N MET A 204 -7.47 1.61 5.48
CA MET A 204 -7.41 1.67 6.95
C MET A 204 -6.17 0.95 7.50
N MET A 205 -5.86 -0.24 6.98
CA MET A 205 -4.73 -1.06 7.41
C MET A 205 -3.37 -0.43 7.11
N TYR A 206 -3.23 0.24 5.97
CA TYR A 206 -2.01 1.01 5.67
C TYR A 206 -2.09 2.45 6.10
N THR A 207 -3.15 2.82 6.81
CA THR A 207 -3.40 4.15 7.31
C THR A 207 -3.15 5.20 6.22
N GLU A 208 -3.73 5.04 5.03
CA GLU A 208 -3.51 5.98 3.90
C GLU A 208 -4.13 7.36 4.17
N GLY A 209 -5.13 7.39 5.06
CA GLY A 209 -5.72 8.61 5.60
C GLY A 209 -5.56 8.76 7.10
N ASN A 210 -6.35 9.66 7.67
CA ASN A 210 -6.36 9.95 9.09
C ASN A 210 -7.58 9.29 9.78
N GLN A 211 -7.92 9.77 10.99
CA GLN A 211 -9.04 9.28 11.78
C GLN A 211 -10.40 9.29 11.03
N ASN A 212 -10.55 10.15 10.02
CA ASN A 212 -11.79 10.27 9.25
C ASN A 212 -12.16 8.97 8.53
N MET A 213 -11.18 8.12 8.18
CA MET A 213 -11.47 6.82 7.56
C MET A 213 -12.41 5.95 8.41
N PHE A 214 -12.39 6.10 9.73
CA PHE A 214 -13.23 5.32 10.66
C PHE A 214 -14.57 6.01 10.99
N THR A 215 -14.76 7.26 10.58
CA THR A 215 -15.92 8.08 10.99
C THR A 215 -17.23 7.52 10.43
N GLN A 216 -17.24 7.08 9.17
CA GLN A 216 -18.44 6.50 8.58
C GLN A 216 -18.85 5.21 9.28
N MET A 217 -17.89 4.31 9.56
CA MET A 217 -18.17 3.07 10.27
C MET A 217 -18.78 3.36 11.64
N ARG A 218 -18.16 4.27 12.39
CA ARG A 218 -18.64 4.70 13.70
C ARG A 218 -20.06 5.27 13.65
N ALA A 219 -20.36 6.09 12.65
CA ALA A 219 -21.69 6.64 12.45
C ALA A 219 -22.72 5.53 12.16
N LEU A 220 -22.41 4.61 11.25
CA LEU A 220 -23.31 3.51 10.90
C LEU A 220 -23.54 2.54 12.07
N ILE A 221 -22.51 2.23 12.86
CA ILE A 221 -22.64 1.42 14.09
C ILE A 221 -23.55 2.15 15.09
N LYS A 222 -23.29 3.43 15.35
CA LYS A 222 -24.11 4.26 16.27
C LYS A 222 -25.58 4.35 15.83
N GLU A 223 -25.82 4.36 14.53
CA GLU A 223 -27.16 4.40 13.93
C GLU A 223 -27.82 3.00 13.79
N ASN A 224 -27.18 1.93 14.26
CA ASN A 224 -27.62 0.53 14.08
C ASN A 224 -27.83 0.13 12.61
N LYS A 225 -27.07 0.73 11.69
CA LYS A 225 -27.09 0.44 10.24
C LYS A 225 -25.97 -0.50 9.80
N PHE A 226 -25.04 -0.82 10.70
CA PHE A 226 -23.91 -1.69 10.44
C PHE A 226 -23.73 -2.63 11.63
N ASP A 227 -24.41 -3.77 11.57
CA ASP A 227 -24.38 -4.81 12.61
C ASP A 227 -23.22 -5.79 12.40
N GLU A 228 -23.11 -6.78 13.29
CA GLU A 228 -22.05 -7.79 13.26
C GLU A 228 -22.00 -8.54 11.92
N GLU A 229 -23.14 -8.94 11.37
CA GLU A 229 -23.21 -9.62 10.07
C GLU A 229 -22.71 -8.71 8.93
N SER A 230 -23.08 -7.42 8.96
CA SER A 230 -22.62 -6.42 8.01
C SER A 230 -21.10 -6.21 8.10
N GLN A 231 -20.54 -6.22 9.32
CA GLN A 231 -19.10 -6.18 9.55
C GLN A 231 -18.41 -7.41 8.99
N GLN A 232 -18.96 -8.60 9.23
CA GLN A 232 -18.38 -9.87 8.78
C GLN A 232 -18.32 -9.93 7.25
N ILE A 233 -19.38 -9.54 6.53
CA ILE A 233 -19.36 -9.58 5.05
C ILE A 233 -18.43 -8.51 4.47
N TRP A 234 -18.42 -7.31 5.04
CA TRP A 234 -17.52 -6.24 4.63
C TRP A 234 -16.05 -6.65 4.85
N TRP A 235 -15.72 -7.20 6.01
CA TRP A 235 -14.40 -7.73 6.31
C TRP A 235 -14.01 -8.86 5.36
N ALA A 236 -14.88 -9.88 5.20
CA ALA A 236 -14.62 -11.02 4.33
C ALA A 236 -14.37 -10.59 2.87
N PHE A 237 -15.17 -9.66 2.36
CA PHE A 237 -14.97 -9.04 1.04
C PHE A 237 -13.59 -8.42 0.91
N TRP A 238 -13.15 -7.63 1.89
CA TRP A 238 -11.85 -7.01 1.82
C TRP A 238 -10.70 -7.99 1.95
N ILE A 239 -10.82 -9.03 2.78
CA ILE A 239 -9.82 -10.11 2.84
C ILE A 239 -9.72 -10.80 1.49
N THR A 240 -10.85 -11.17 0.87
CA THR A 240 -10.89 -11.75 -0.47
C THR A 240 -10.26 -10.81 -1.52
N ASN A 241 -10.44 -9.50 -1.40
CA ASN A 241 -9.78 -8.55 -2.30
C ASN A 241 -8.26 -8.48 -2.09
N ILE A 242 -7.79 -8.54 -0.84
CA ILE A 242 -6.37 -8.51 -0.47
C ILE A 242 -5.66 -9.76 -1.00
N THR A 243 -6.25 -10.95 -0.88
CA THR A 243 -5.61 -12.20 -1.33
C THR A 243 -5.30 -12.21 -2.81
N GLY A 244 -6.23 -11.76 -3.66
CA GLY A 244 -6.04 -11.68 -5.11
C GLY A 244 -5.56 -10.33 -5.65
N PHE A 245 -5.12 -9.40 -4.78
CA PHE A 245 -4.72 -8.04 -5.20
C PHE A 245 -3.63 -8.04 -6.29
N ARG A 246 -2.67 -8.97 -6.17
CA ARG A 246 -1.57 -9.16 -7.13
C ARG A 246 -1.76 -10.39 -8.04
N GLY A 247 -3.00 -10.85 -8.21
CA GLY A 247 -3.33 -12.02 -9.04
C GLY A 247 -2.86 -11.96 -10.48
N HIS A 248 -2.79 -10.76 -11.07
CA HIS A 248 -2.25 -10.52 -12.41
C HIS A 248 -0.73 -10.72 -12.54
N ILE A 249 0.01 -10.68 -11.44
CA ILE A 249 1.45 -10.99 -11.39
C ILE A 249 1.62 -12.48 -11.14
N GLU A 250 0.93 -13.01 -10.13
CA GLU A 250 0.92 -14.43 -9.82
C GLU A 250 -0.49 -14.84 -9.38
N SER A 251 -1.11 -15.72 -10.16
CA SER A 251 -2.52 -16.09 -10.00
C SER A 251 -2.72 -17.30 -9.09
N LYS A 252 -1.73 -18.21 -8.98
CA LYS A 252 -1.83 -19.50 -8.28
C LYS A 252 -1.62 -19.38 -6.77
N GLY A 253 -2.43 -18.54 -6.11
CA GLY A 253 -2.42 -18.36 -4.65
C GLY A 253 -2.36 -16.90 -4.22
N ALA A 254 -2.39 -16.66 -2.91
CA ALA A 254 -2.46 -15.33 -2.33
C ALA A 254 -1.08 -14.68 -2.22
N PHE A 255 -0.55 -14.17 -3.34
CA PHE A 255 0.80 -13.58 -3.41
C PHE A 255 1.04 -12.45 -2.39
N TYR A 256 -0.02 -11.69 -2.08
CA TYR A 256 0.06 -10.49 -1.25
C TYR A 256 -0.19 -10.75 0.25
N LEU A 257 -1.04 -11.73 0.59
CA LEU A 257 -1.41 -12.02 1.98
C LEU A 257 -0.34 -12.90 2.64
N THR A 258 0.77 -12.28 3.00
CA THR A 258 1.87 -12.88 3.74
C THR A 258 1.65 -12.81 5.25
N GLU A 259 2.55 -13.39 6.04
CA GLU A 259 2.46 -13.36 7.51
C GLU A 259 2.40 -11.91 8.04
N ASN A 260 3.22 -11.02 7.48
CA ASN A 260 3.23 -9.61 7.84
C ASN A 260 1.87 -8.93 7.60
N THR A 261 1.27 -9.17 6.43
CA THR A 261 -0.06 -8.64 6.10
C THR A 261 -1.12 -9.21 7.05
N TYR A 262 -1.05 -10.50 7.37
CA TYR A 262 -1.93 -11.12 8.37
C TYR A 262 -1.81 -10.45 9.75
N GLN A 263 -0.60 -10.18 10.25
CA GLN A 263 -0.42 -9.51 11.54
C GLN A 263 -1.05 -8.10 11.55
N ALA A 264 -0.92 -7.35 10.45
CA ALA A 264 -1.57 -6.05 10.31
C ALA A 264 -3.10 -6.16 10.24
N ILE A 265 -3.64 -7.16 9.53
CA ILE A 265 -5.09 -7.44 9.50
C ILE A 265 -5.58 -7.78 10.89
N LYS A 266 -4.93 -8.70 11.59
CA LYS A 266 -5.33 -9.14 12.92
C LYS A 266 -5.32 -7.98 13.92
N ALA A 267 -4.29 -7.15 13.88
CA ALA A 267 -4.20 -5.96 14.73
C ALA A 267 -5.34 -4.98 14.44
N LEU A 268 -5.60 -4.65 13.17
CA LEU A 268 -6.69 -3.71 12.82
C LEU A 268 -8.07 -4.30 13.15
N ASP A 269 -8.27 -5.58 12.85
CA ASP A 269 -9.53 -6.28 13.12
C ASP A 269 -9.85 -6.25 14.63
N ALA A 270 -8.88 -6.47 15.51
CA ALA A 270 -9.07 -6.34 16.96
C ALA A 270 -9.57 -4.94 17.35
N GLU A 271 -8.94 -3.87 16.84
CA GLU A 271 -9.38 -2.50 17.15
C GLU A 271 -10.74 -2.17 16.54
N LEU A 272 -11.08 -2.73 15.38
CA LEU A 272 -12.40 -2.58 14.80
C LEU A 272 -13.47 -3.32 15.61
N GLN A 273 -13.16 -4.47 16.22
CA GLN A 273 -14.10 -5.17 17.12
C GLN A 273 -14.37 -4.36 18.39
N GLU A 274 -13.36 -3.70 18.96
CA GLU A 274 -13.55 -2.81 20.11
C GLU A 274 -14.49 -1.64 19.78
N LEU A 275 -14.48 -1.14 18.54
CA LEU A 275 -15.40 -0.08 18.10
C LEU A 275 -16.89 -0.48 18.19
N PHE A 276 -17.22 -1.78 18.12
CA PHE A 276 -18.60 -2.28 18.31
C PHE A 276 -19.00 -2.33 19.78
N GLN A 277 -18.04 -2.35 20.70
CA GLN A 277 -18.28 -2.35 22.15
C GLN A 277 -18.27 -0.91 22.70
N ASP A 278 -17.37 -0.07 22.18
CA ASP A 278 -17.25 1.34 22.52
C ASP A 278 -17.15 2.19 21.24
N HIS A 279 -18.24 2.87 20.90
CA HIS A 279 -18.32 3.74 19.72
C HIS A 279 -17.41 4.98 19.84
N THR A 280 -16.80 5.23 21.01
CA THR A 280 -15.81 6.30 21.22
C THR A 280 -14.37 5.84 21.02
N HIS A 281 -14.12 4.53 20.92
CA HIS A 281 -12.78 3.94 20.77
C HIS A 281 -11.96 4.61 19.65
N ASP A 282 -10.73 5.00 19.96
CA ASP A 282 -9.81 5.59 18.99
C ASP A 282 -9.03 4.51 18.23
N VAL A 283 -9.68 3.95 17.22
CA VAL A 283 -9.16 2.85 16.40
C VAL A 283 -7.77 3.15 15.82
N LEU A 284 -7.56 4.33 15.23
CA LEU A 284 -6.27 4.65 14.61
C LEU A 284 -5.16 4.73 15.65
N SER A 285 -5.37 5.45 16.76
CA SER A 285 -4.35 5.58 17.80
C SER A 285 -3.98 4.23 18.42
N ALA A 286 -4.98 3.38 18.71
CA ALA A 286 -4.75 2.05 19.26
C ALA A 286 -4.03 1.13 18.26
N TYR A 287 -4.48 1.15 16.99
CA TYR A 287 -3.82 0.39 15.92
C TYR A 287 -2.36 0.82 15.73
N LEU A 288 -2.09 2.13 15.68
CA LEU A 288 -0.74 2.67 15.54
C LEU A 288 0.15 2.32 16.73
N ALA A 289 -0.38 2.23 17.95
CA ALA A 289 0.38 1.76 19.10
C ALA A 289 0.84 0.30 18.92
N THR A 290 -0.03 -0.56 18.38
CA THR A 290 0.33 -1.95 18.03
C THR A 290 1.38 -2.00 16.92
N ARG A 291 1.25 -1.17 15.89
CA ARG A 291 2.25 -1.03 14.81
C ARG A 291 3.60 -0.55 15.33
N ALA A 292 3.61 0.41 16.26
CA ALA A 292 4.83 0.93 16.87
C ALA A 292 5.62 -0.15 17.61
N LYS A 293 4.93 -1.02 18.35
CA LYS A 293 5.53 -2.18 19.04
C LYS A 293 6.13 -3.19 18.05
N GLY A 294 5.42 -3.50 16.96
CA GLY A 294 5.92 -4.41 15.92
C GLY A 294 7.22 -3.90 15.26
N LEU A 295 7.34 -2.57 15.13
CA LEU A 295 8.53 -1.89 14.63
C LEU A 295 9.59 -1.61 15.71
N ALA A 296 9.34 -2.00 16.97
CA ALA A 296 10.18 -1.70 18.12
C ALA A 296 10.59 -0.22 18.22
N LEU A 297 9.65 0.70 17.95
CA LEU A 297 9.91 2.14 18.01
C LEU A 297 9.99 2.67 19.45
N ASP A 298 9.41 1.94 20.40
CA ASP A 298 9.40 2.24 21.83
C ASP A 298 10.79 2.19 22.49
N ARG A 299 11.77 1.56 21.84
CA ARG A 299 13.17 1.57 22.30
C ARG A 299 13.89 2.90 22.08
N PHE A 300 13.33 3.81 21.28
CA PHE A 300 13.90 5.12 20.99
C PHE A 300 13.28 6.20 21.87
N SER A 301 14.02 7.28 22.14
CA SER A 301 13.55 8.43 22.90
C SER A 301 12.65 9.33 22.06
N LEU A 302 11.42 8.90 21.80
CA LEU A 302 10.41 9.59 21.00
C LEU A 302 9.32 10.19 21.90
N SER A 303 8.82 11.37 21.54
CA SER A 303 7.55 11.86 22.08
C SER A 303 6.38 10.98 21.61
N ALA A 304 5.25 11.02 22.32
CA ALA A 304 4.05 10.26 21.92
C ALA A 304 3.58 10.59 20.49
N ARG A 305 3.68 11.86 20.08
CA ARG A 305 3.31 12.32 18.74
C ARG A 305 4.27 11.80 17.67
N GLU A 306 5.57 11.82 17.93
CA GLU A 306 6.56 11.25 17.00
C GLU A 306 6.40 9.74 16.86
N LEU A 307 6.14 9.04 17.96
CA LEU A 307 5.90 7.60 17.95
C LEU A 307 4.70 7.24 17.05
N GLN A 308 3.58 7.94 17.21
CA GLN A 308 2.39 7.74 16.38
C GLN A 308 2.64 8.05 14.90
N VAL A 309 3.29 9.17 14.61
CA VAL A 309 3.63 9.56 13.23
C VAL A 309 4.56 8.56 12.56
N LEU A 310 5.58 8.07 13.27
CA LEU A 310 6.47 7.03 12.75
C LEU A 310 5.72 5.71 12.53
N ALA A 311 4.87 5.29 13.47
CA ALA A 311 4.05 4.09 13.27
C ALA A 311 3.13 4.22 12.04
N HIS A 312 2.59 5.42 11.80
CA HIS A 312 1.75 5.73 10.66
C HIS A 312 2.53 5.67 9.33
N ILE A 313 3.71 6.30 9.28
CA ILE A 313 4.62 6.19 8.13
C ILE A 313 5.00 4.72 7.91
N GLY A 314 5.33 3.98 8.96
CA GLY A 314 5.66 2.57 8.89
C GLY A 314 4.51 1.70 8.37
N ALA A 315 3.26 2.02 8.72
CA ALA A 315 2.07 1.38 8.14
C ALA A 315 1.93 1.68 6.64
N MET A 316 2.07 2.95 6.22
CA MET A 316 2.03 3.32 4.79
C MET A 316 3.16 2.67 3.98
N LEU A 317 4.36 2.59 4.55
CA LEU A 317 5.54 1.95 3.94
C LEU A 317 5.47 0.42 3.97
N ARG A 318 4.50 -0.17 4.69
CA ARG A 318 4.36 -1.63 4.88
C ARG A 318 5.59 -2.24 5.55
N LEU A 319 6.07 -1.61 6.61
CA LEU A 319 7.19 -2.08 7.44
C LEU A 319 6.67 -2.93 8.59
N PHE A 320 7.36 -3.99 8.99
CA PHE A 320 6.84 -4.96 9.97
C PHE A 320 7.84 -5.42 11.01
N SER A 321 9.13 -5.13 10.83
CA SER A 321 10.20 -5.64 11.68
C SER A 321 10.92 -4.54 12.47
N PRO A 322 11.57 -4.91 13.60
CA PRO A 322 12.42 -3.99 14.36
C PRO A 322 13.54 -3.33 13.54
N MET A 323 14.13 -4.05 12.58
CA MET A 323 15.19 -3.52 11.70
C MET A 323 14.65 -2.45 10.75
N GLU A 324 13.45 -2.65 10.21
CA GLU A 324 12.77 -1.63 9.39
C GLU A 324 12.40 -0.42 10.25
N GLY A 325 11.95 -0.63 11.50
CA GLY A 325 11.71 0.44 12.47
C GLY A 325 12.96 1.26 12.80
N GLU A 326 14.13 0.63 12.88
CA GLU A 326 15.41 1.33 13.02
C GLU A 326 15.72 2.22 11.82
N SER A 327 15.53 1.68 10.62
CA SER A 327 15.80 2.39 9.37
C SER A 327 14.85 3.57 9.20
N LEU A 328 13.58 3.38 9.56
CA LEU A 328 12.56 4.41 9.60
C LEU A 328 12.92 5.54 10.59
N TYR A 329 13.28 5.19 11.83
CA TYR A 329 13.70 6.17 12.83
C TYR A 329 14.96 6.94 12.38
N ALA A 330 15.96 6.25 11.83
CA ALA A 330 17.18 6.87 11.31
C ALA A 330 16.86 7.86 10.18
N GLY A 331 16.04 7.46 9.21
CA GLY A 331 15.59 8.34 8.12
C GLY A 331 14.83 9.55 8.63
N PHE A 332 13.97 9.36 9.63
CA PHE A 332 13.23 10.47 10.24
C PHE A 332 14.15 11.46 10.93
N CYS A 333 15.18 11.00 11.64
CA CYS A 333 16.15 11.87 12.31
C CYS A 333 16.99 12.72 11.34
N LEU A 334 17.09 12.32 10.07
CA LEU A 334 17.77 13.11 9.05
C LEU A 334 16.92 14.29 8.56
N ILE A 335 15.60 14.30 8.83
CA ILE A 335 14.71 15.42 8.49
C ILE A 335 14.97 16.60 9.44
N PRO A 336 15.16 17.84 8.91
CA PRO A 336 15.29 19.04 9.74
C PRO A 336 14.16 19.14 10.77
N VAL A 337 14.49 19.53 12.00
CA VAL A 337 13.54 19.59 13.14
C VAL A 337 12.27 20.36 12.78
N GLU A 338 12.40 21.50 12.09
CA GLU A 338 11.24 22.30 11.67
C GLU A 338 10.32 21.57 10.69
N GLN A 339 10.89 20.77 9.77
CA GLN A 339 10.11 19.99 8.81
C GLN A 339 9.48 18.76 9.47
N ARG A 340 10.15 18.17 10.47
CA ARG A 340 9.54 17.13 11.31
C ARG A 340 8.34 17.67 12.06
N ALA A 341 8.45 18.85 12.67
CA ALA A 341 7.34 19.50 13.36
C ALA A 341 6.15 19.72 12.42
N LYS A 342 6.38 20.24 11.20
CA LYS A 342 5.33 20.40 10.17
C LYS A 342 4.70 19.07 9.77
N LEU A 343 5.50 18.01 9.62
CA LEU A 343 5.01 16.68 9.27
C LEU A 343 4.13 16.10 10.38
N ILE A 344 4.56 16.26 11.63
CA ILE A 344 3.79 15.85 12.80
C ILE A 344 2.47 16.65 12.86
N GLU A 345 2.52 17.97 12.69
CA GLU A 345 1.33 18.82 12.69
C GLU A 345 0.34 18.42 11.60
N ALA A 346 0.80 18.25 10.37
CA ALA A 346 -0.05 17.88 9.25
C ALA A 346 -0.73 16.52 9.43
N PHE A 347 -0.07 15.58 10.11
CA PHE A 347 -0.68 14.29 10.43
C PHE A 347 -1.87 14.43 11.40
N PHE A 348 -1.75 15.31 12.39
CA PHE A 348 -2.78 15.50 13.43
C PHE A 348 -3.82 16.57 13.07
N GLN A 349 -3.57 17.41 12.06
CA GLN A 349 -4.50 18.43 11.60
C GLN A 349 -5.23 17.97 10.33
N ALA A 350 -6.33 17.24 10.52
CA ALA A 350 -7.32 17.12 9.45
C ALA A 350 -8.02 18.48 9.29
N ILE A 351 -7.74 19.21 8.21
CA ILE A 351 -8.34 20.52 7.96
C ILE A 351 -9.85 20.41 7.71
N ASP A 352 -10.31 19.29 7.13
CA ASP A 352 -11.73 19.02 6.90
C ASP A 352 -12.05 17.53 7.12
N PRO A 353 -12.97 17.18 8.03
CA PRO A 353 -13.43 15.81 8.22
C PRO A 353 -14.11 15.19 6.99
N ASN A 354 -14.59 16.02 6.06
CA ASN A 354 -15.32 15.58 4.87
C ASN A 354 -14.44 15.44 3.62
N MET A 355 -13.17 15.84 3.69
CA MET A 355 -12.27 15.69 2.55
C MET A 355 -11.94 14.20 2.31
N PRO A 356 -11.99 13.73 1.04
CA PRO A 356 -11.53 12.39 0.69
C PRO A 356 -10.12 12.15 1.18
N THR A 357 -9.90 10.96 1.76
CA THR A 357 -8.58 10.49 2.14
C THR A 357 -7.69 10.39 0.90
N PRO A 358 -6.46 10.94 0.92
CA PRO A 358 -5.47 10.67 -0.12
C PRO A 358 -5.24 9.17 -0.28
N THR A 359 -5.19 8.66 -1.52
CA THR A 359 -4.91 7.25 -1.76
C THR A 359 -3.60 7.06 -2.53
N TYR A 360 -3.10 5.82 -2.56
CA TYR A 360 -1.91 5.36 -3.30
C TYR A 360 -0.55 5.64 -2.66
N ALA A 361 -0.47 6.26 -1.49
CA ALA A 361 0.81 6.47 -0.80
C ALA A 361 1.61 5.17 -0.61
N PRO A 362 1.02 4.02 -0.20
CA PRO A 362 1.76 2.77 -0.06
C PRO A 362 2.28 2.20 -1.38
N ALA A 363 1.49 2.32 -2.46
CA ALA A 363 1.90 1.85 -3.77
C ALA A 363 3.06 2.68 -4.32
N LEU A 364 2.96 3.99 -4.18
CA LEU A 364 4.02 4.94 -4.46
C LEU A 364 5.30 4.57 -3.71
N PHE A 365 5.25 4.53 -2.38
CA PHE A 365 6.43 4.30 -1.57
C PHE A 365 7.07 2.92 -1.82
N SER A 366 6.25 1.89 -1.97
CA SER A 366 6.72 0.54 -2.35
C SER A 366 7.47 0.58 -3.68
N ASN A 367 6.96 1.28 -4.69
CA ASN A 367 7.61 1.37 -6.00
C ASN A 367 8.95 2.11 -5.92
N ILE A 368 9.07 3.15 -5.08
CA ILE A 368 10.35 3.85 -4.86
C ILE A 368 11.35 2.92 -4.17
N MET A 369 10.94 2.21 -3.12
CA MET A 369 11.82 1.24 -2.43
C MET A 369 12.30 0.15 -3.39
N ASP A 370 11.41 -0.42 -4.20
CA ASP A 370 11.73 -1.47 -5.17
C ASP A 370 12.68 -0.97 -6.26
N TRP A 371 12.44 0.24 -6.79
CA TRP A 371 13.34 0.86 -7.75
C TRP A 371 14.74 1.09 -7.15
N ARG A 372 14.84 1.56 -5.91
CA ARG A 372 16.13 1.75 -5.24
C ARG A 372 16.91 0.46 -5.05
N LYS A 373 16.25 -0.61 -4.60
CA LYS A 373 16.87 -1.94 -4.49
C LYS A 373 17.46 -2.44 -5.83
N GLN A 374 16.85 -2.03 -6.94
CA GLN A 374 17.30 -2.39 -8.29
C GLN A 374 18.39 -1.44 -8.83
N GLY A 375 18.39 -0.18 -8.43
CA GLY A 375 19.25 0.89 -8.96
C GLY A 375 20.66 0.97 -8.38
N TYR A 376 21.05 0.16 -7.39
CA TYR A 376 22.44 0.16 -6.90
C TYR A 376 23.41 -0.29 -8.01
N PRO A 377 24.52 0.43 -8.25
CA PRO A 377 25.50 0.07 -9.29
C PRO A 377 25.96 -1.37 -9.16
N GLN A 378 26.10 -2.09 -10.29
CA GLN A 378 26.54 -3.49 -10.29
C GLN A 378 27.92 -3.68 -9.64
N ASP A 379 28.77 -2.66 -9.75
CA ASP A 379 30.12 -2.62 -9.17
C ASP A 379 30.15 -2.16 -7.70
N SER A 380 28.98 -1.89 -7.10
CA SER A 380 28.93 -1.53 -5.67
C SER A 380 29.28 -2.75 -4.82
N VAL A 381 30.01 -2.52 -3.71
CA VAL A 381 30.36 -3.56 -2.73
C VAL A 381 29.11 -4.34 -2.29
N LEU A 382 27.95 -3.68 -2.21
CA LEU A 382 26.67 -4.30 -1.87
C LEU A 382 26.18 -5.26 -2.96
N LYS A 383 26.21 -4.87 -4.24
CA LYS A 383 25.83 -5.75 -5.35
C LYS A 383 26.83 -6.89 -5.54
N SER A 384 28.13 -6.61 -5.45
CA SER A 384 29.18 -7.65 -5.50
C SER A 384 29.00 -8.67 -4.36
N ALA A 385 28.70 -8.22 -3.13
CA ALA A 385 28.43 -9.12 -2.00
C ALA A 385 27.16 -9.97 -2.17
N VAL A 386 26.16 -9.49 -2.92
CA VAL A 386 24.92 -10.24 -3.23
C VAL A 386 25.17 -11.30 -4.32
N ILE A 387 26.06 -11.02 -5.27
CA ILE A 387 26.35 -11.89 -6.43
C ILE A 387 27.27 -13.07 -6.05
N HIS A 388 28.15 -12.92 -5.06
CA HIS A 388 29.05 -14.00 -4.65
C HIS A 388 28.33 -15.04 -3.76
N GLU A 389 27.88 -16.14 -4.39
CA GLU A 389 27.05 -17.22 -3.81
C GLU A 389 27.64 -17.95 -2.59
N ASN A 390 28.95 -17.84 -2.33
CA ASN A 390 29.64 -18.63 -1.32
C ASN A 390 29.45 -18.15 0.14
N ALA A 391 28.63 -17.11 0.39
CA ALA A 391 28.37 -16.60 1.73
C ALA A 391 26.92 -16.14 1.91
N LYS A 392 26.00 -17.09 2.13
CA LYS A 392 24.57 -16.84 2.42
C LYS A 392 24.36 -15.72 3.45
N GLN A 393 25.22 -15.65 4.47
CA GLN A 393 25.20 -14.60 5.50
C GLN A 393 25.54 -13.21 4.94
N LEU A 394 26.57 -13.07 4.11
CA LEU A 394 26.94 -11.78 3.50
C LEU A 394 25.85 -11.29 2.53
N LYS A 395 25.25 -12.20 1.76
CA LYS A 395 24.11 -11.89 0.89
C LYS A 395 22.91 -11.37 1.68
N SER A 396 22.55 -12.02 2.79
CA SER A 396 21.47 -11.57 3.69
C SER A 396 21.79 -10.19 4.29
N MET A 397 23.02 -9.98 4.79
CA MET A 397 23.45 -8.69 5.33
C MET A 397 23.38 -7.55 4.29
N ALA A 398 23.87 -7.80 3.08
CA ALA A 398 23.83 -6.81 2.00
C ALA A 398 22.39 -6.49 1.57
N ASN A 399 21.51 -7.49 1.50
CA ASN A 399 20.08 -7.29 1.23
C ASN A 399 19.41 -6.46 2.33
N ASN A 400 19.72 -6.75 3.60
CA ASN A 400 19.17 -6.00 4.74
C ASN A 400 19.62 -4.53 4.71
N LEU A 401 20.90 -4.28 4.40
CA LEU A 401 21.42 -2.92 4.29
C LEU A 401 20.79 -2.16 3.11
N MET A 402 20.68 -2.77 1.93
CA MET A 402 19.99 -2.16 0.78
C MET A 402 18.52 -1.85 1.09
N HIS A 403 17.84 -2.74 1.82
CA HIS A 403 16.47 -2.55 2.26
C HIS A 403 16.34 -1.37 3.24
N GLY A 404 17.19 -1.32 4.28
CA GLY A 404 17.20 -0.22 5.25
C GLY A 404 17.50 1.13 4.59
N LEU A 405 18.48 1.18 3.67
CA LEU A 405 18.79 2.39 2.90
C LEU A 405 17.61 2.85 2.05
N SER A 406 16.88 1.92 1.42
CA SER A 406 15.68 2.27 0.64
C SER A 406 14.58 2.91 1.49
N ILE A 407 14.43 2.47 2.75
CA ILE A 407 13.46 3.05 3.69
C ILE A 407 13.89 4.48 4.02
N VAL A 408 15.16 4.68 4.37
CA VAL A 408 15.72 5.99 4.71
C VAL A 408 15.50 6.99 3.57
N ASP A 409 15.75 6.58 2.34
CA ASP A 409 15.54 7.43 1.15
C ASP A 409 14.07 7.85 0.99
N VAL A 410 13.13 6.92 1.16
CA VAL A 410 11.70 7.23 1.05
C VAL A 410 11.23 8.15 2.17
N VAL A 411 11.74 7.96 3.39
CA VAL A 411 11.42 8.86 4.52
C VAL A 411 11.91 10.28 4.24
N GLY A 412 13.07 10.43 3.60
CA GLY A 412 13.63 11.73 3.22
C GLY A 412 12.73 12.56 2.27
N ILE A 413 11.86 11.93 1.48
CA ILE A 413 11.00 12.64 0.51
C ILE A 413 9.60 12.98 1.06
N LEU A 414 9.24 12.50 2.26
CA LEU A 414 7.92 12.76 2.86
C LEU A 414 7.56 14.25 2.96
N PRO A 415 8.49 15.18 3.24
CA PRO A 415 8.16 16.61 3.23
C PRO A 415 7.64 17.10 1.86
N ALA A 416 8.21 16.62 0.74
CA ALA A 416 7.77 16.99 -0.61
C ALA A 416 6.35 16.52 -0.89
N TYR A 417 6.05 15.27 -0.50
CA TYR A 417 4.72 14.70 -0.56
C TYR A 417 3.71 15.52 0.26
N LEU A 418 4.10 15.91 1.47
CA LEU A 418 3.26 16.72 2.34
C LEU A 418 2.95 18.10 1.74
N LYS A 419 3.94 18.79 1.17
CA LYS A 419 3.70 20.08 0.51
C LYS A 419 2.69 19.95 -0.65
N ALA A 420 2.81 18.90 -1.45
CA ALA A 420 1.87 18.64 -2.53
C ALA A 420 0.46 18.38 -2.01
N PHE A 421 0.34 17.63 -0.92
CA PHE A 421 -0.93 17.38 -0.28
C PHE A 421 -1.58 18.68 0.21
N VAL A 422 -0.83 19.55 0.90
CA VAL A 422 -1.33 20.85 1.38
C VAL A 422 -1.76 21.76 0.22
N GLU A 423 -0.96 21.86 -0.84
CA GLU A 423 -1.28 22.67 -2.01
C GLU A 423 -2.57 22.18 -2.71
N TYR A 424 -2.73 20.86 -2.83
CA TYR A 424 -3.95 20.27 -3.35
C TYR A 424 -5.17 20.63 -2.50
N GLN A 425 -5.06 20.55 -1.17
CA GLN A 425 -6.14 20.92 -0.26
C GLN A 425 -6.56 22.38 -0.47
N VAL A 426 -5.59 23.30 -0.59
CA VAL A 426 -5.86 24.71 -0.89
C VAL A 426 -6.62 24.87 -2.20
N LEU A 427 -6.13 24.27 -3.29
CA LEU A 427 -6.80 24.36 -4.60
C LEU A 427 -8.23 23.80 -4.58
N ARG A 428 -8.48 22.75 -3.80
CA ARG A 428 -9.82 22.18 -3.61
C ARG A 428 -10.72 23.10 -2.80
N THR A 429 -10.24 23.68 -1.70
CA THR A 429 -11.01 24.67 -0.92
C THR A 429 -11.37 25.90 -1.75
N GLU A 430 -10.50 26.29 -2.69
CA GLU A 430 -10.74 27.36 -3.65
C GLU A 430 -11.69 26.98 -4.82
N GLY A 431 -12.16 25.73 -4.87
CA GLY A 431 -13.05 25.23 -5.92
C GLY A 431 -12.39 25.04 -7.28
N LYS A 432 -11.05 25.06 -7.36
CA LYS A 432 -10.28 24.85 -8.60
C LYS A 432 -10.16 23.39 -9.00
N ILE A 433 -10.39 22.48 -8.05
CA ILE A 433 -10.36 21.02 -8.27
C ILE A 433 -11.71 20.47 -7.84
N ASP A 434 -12.35 19.67 -8.70
CA ASP A 434 -13.63 19.03 -8.40
C ASP A 434 -13.49 18.14 -7.14
N PRO A 435 -14.35 18.31 -6.11
CA PRO A 435 -14.36 17.48 -4.91
C PRO A 435 -14.56 15.98 -5.18
N LYS A 436 -15.08 15.60 -6.36
CA LYS A 436 -15.28 14.21 -6.78
C LYS A 436 -14.03 13.57 -7.40
N LEU A 437 -13.01 14.34 -7.77
CA LEU A 437 -11.78 13.78 -8.30
C LEU A 437 -10.99 13.10 -7.17
N PRO A 438 -10.54 11.86 -7.33
CA PRO A 438 -9.71 11.22 -6.33
C PRO A 438 -8.37 11.95 -6.21
N LEU A 439 -7.89 12.13 -4.99
CA LEU A 439 -6.52 12.58 -4.77
C LEU A 439 -5.58 11.39 -5.02
N CYS A 440 -4.92 11.40 -6.17
CA CYS A 440 -4.10 10.30 -6.64
C CYS A 440 -2.67 10.78 -6.95
N PHE A 441 -1.69 10.29 -6.19
CA PHE A 441 -0.26 10.56 -6.41
C PHE A 441 0.31 9.67 -7.53
N LYS A 442 -0.29 9.74 -8.72
CA LYS A 442 0.04 8.86 -9.87
C LYS A 442 1.43 9.07 -10.47
N ILE A 443 2.01 10.27 -10.32
CA ILE A 443 3.23 10.69 -11.03
C ILE A 443 4.51 9.90 -10.69
N THR A 444 4.46 9.05 -9.70
CA THR A 444 5.66 8.34 -9.21
C THR A 444 5.49 6.83 -9.28
N ALA A 445 4.48 6.34 -9.99
CA ALA A 445 4.31 4.91 -10.26
C ALA A 445 5.30 4.38 -11.30
N VAL A 446 5.90 5.24 -12.14
CA VAL A 446 6.80 4.84 -13.23
C VAL A 446 8.26 5.04 -12.81
N LYS A 447 9.04 3.95 -12.83
CA LYS A 447 10.46 3.93 -12.42
C LYS A 447 11.33 5.01 -13.07
N GLU A 448 11.09 5.29 -14.36
CA GLU A 448 11.85 6.29 -15.13
C GLU A 448 11.61 7.71 -14.62
N GLN A 449 10.37 8.06 -14.27
CA GLN A 449 10.04 9.36 -13.68
C GLN A 449 10.63 9.48 -12.27
N ILE A 450 10.63 8.40 -11.48
CA ILE A 450 11.33 8.36 -10.18
C ILE A 450 12.83 8.64 -10.36
N ALA A 451 13.49 7.99 -11.32
CA ALA A 451 14.90 8.19 -11.61
C ALA A 451 15.20 9.63 -12.07
N GLU A 452 14.37 10.17 -12.95
CA GLU A 452 14.52 11.54 -13.43
C GLU A 452 14.33 12.56 -12.31
N ILE A 453 13.28 12.44 -11.51
CA ILE A 453 12.95 13.39 -10.44
C ILE A 453 13.99 13.34 -9.32
N TYR A 454 14.41 12.14 -8.91
CA TYR A 454 15.19 11.95 -7.70
C TYR A 454 16.68 11.71 -7.96
N GLY A 455 17.11 11.37 -9.18
CA GLY A 455 18.51 11.11 -9.53
C GLY A 455 19.15 9.93 -8.79
N ASP A 456 20.48 9.87 -8.80
CA ASP A 456 21.28 8.87 -8.09
C ASP A 456 21.37 9.25 -6.59
N LEU A 457 20.63 8.61 -5.68
CA LEU A 457 20.57 9.06 -4.27
C LEU A 457 21.32 8.18 -3.27
N PRO A 458 22.15 8.84 -2.45
CA PRO A 458 22.54 8.42 -1.11
C PRO A 458 22.05 9.42 -0.02
N LEU A 459 20.77 9.85 -0.03
CA LEU A 459 20.25 11.20 0.34
C LEU A 459 20.82 12.31 -0.55
N SER A 460 20.03 13.11 -1.28
CA SER A 460 20.52 14.24 -2.12
C SER A 460 20.37 15.64 -1.49
N LYS A 461 21.17 16.10 -0.56
CA LYS A 461 22.10 15.54 0.41
C LYS A 461 21.70 16.33 1.64
N THR A 462 20.95 15.71 2.55
CA THR A 462 20.34 16.40 3.71
C THR A 462 19.44 17.59 3.30
N LEU A 463 18.54 17.36 2.33
CA LEU A 463 17.18 17.93 2.28
C LEU A 463 16.93 19.39 1.83
N ASN A 464 17.68 19.96 0.87
CA ASN A 464 17.15 21.12 0.11
C ASN A 464 16.30 20.72 -1.11
N ILE A 465 15.52 19.62 -0.99
CA ILE A 465 14.76 19.00 -2.10
C ILE A 465 13.65 19.92 -2.63
N PHE A 466 13.00 20.69 -1.75
CA PHE A 466 12.00 21.69 -2.16
C PHE A 466 12.56 22.82 -3.02
N SER A 467 13.87 23.06 -2.95
CA SER A 467 14.49 24.14 -3.72
C SER A 467 14.73 23.77 -5.19
N GLN A 468 14.66 22.49 -5.54
CA GLN A 468 15.01 21.98 -6.87
C GLN A 468 13.83 21.37 -7.64
N VAL A 469 12.67 21.22 -6.99
CA VAL A 469 11.49 20.58 -7.57
C VAL A 469 10.26 21.45 -7.35
N ASP A 470 9.60 21.81 -8.45
CA ASP A 470 8.26 22.39 -8.46
C ASP A 470 7.21 21.29 -8.36
N ILE A 471 6.15 21.59 -7.61
CA ILE A 471 4.98 20.73 -7.49
C ILE A 471 3.93 21.34 -8.41
N VAL A 472 3.42 20.54 -9.35
CA VAL A 472 2.44 20.99 -10.33
C VAL A 472 1.23 20.08 -10.25
N ILE A 473 0.08 20.64 -9.89
CA ILE A 473 -1.19 19.93 -9.77
C ILE A 473 -2.04 20.23 -11.00
N ASP A 474 -2.37 19.20 -11.79
CA ASP A 474 -3.34 19.33 -12.87
C ASP A 474 -4.75 19.43 -12.28
N THR A 475 -5.37 20.60 -12.44
CA THR A 475 -6.69 20.90 -11.86
C THR A 475 -7.83 20.14 -12.53
N ALA A 476 -7.67 19.69 -13.78
CA ALA A 476 -8.69 18.93 -14.51
C ALA A 476 -8.71 17.46 -14.08
N THR A 477 -7.55 16.90 -13.74
CA THR A 477 -7.42 15.47 -13.42
C THR A 477 -7.15 15.18 -11.94
N GLY A 478 -6.74 16.19 -11.16
CA GLY A 478 -6.29 16.04 -9.78
C GLY A 478 -4.92 15.37 -9.64
N ASN A 479 -4.23 15.10 -10.76
CA ASN A 479 -2.92 14.44 -10.75
C ASN A 479 -1.83 15.40 -10.24
N VAL A 480 -0.99 14.90 -9.34
CA VAL A 480 0.10 15.68 -8.72
C VAL A 480 1.42 15.36 -9.37
N SER A 481 2.04 16.29 -10.09
CA SER A 481 3.35 16.12 -10.73
C SER A 481 4.50 16.85 -10.02
N LEU A 482 5.72 16.32 -10.20
CA LEU A 482 6.94 16.92 -9.71
C LEU A 482 7.81 17.28 -10.93
N GLN A 483 8.17 18.55 -11.08
CA GLN A 483 9.00 19.06 -12.18
C GLN A 483 10.30 19.60 -11.63
N LYS A 484 11.44 19.28 -12.25
CA LYS A 484 12.69 19.95 -11.88
C LYS A 484 12.59 21.43 -12.19
N LYS A 485 13.00 22.28 -11.25
CA LYS A 485 13.24 23.67 -11.58
C LYS A 485 14.31 23.75 -12.66
N PRO A 486 14.17 24.63 -13.66
CA PRO A 486 15.27 24.93 -14.55
C PRO A 486 16.46 25.35 -13.68
N GLN A 487 17.60 24.68 -13.84
CA GLN A 487 18.81 25.15 -13.19
C GLN A 487 19.08 26.55 -13.74
N LEU A 488 19.06 27.57 -12.87
CA LEU A 488 19.76 28.81 -13.18
C LEU A 488 21.21 28.39 -13.41
N GLU A 489 21.71 28.57 -14.64
CA GLU A 489 23.13 28.44 -14.93
C GLU A 489 23.88 29.29 -13.90
N LEU A 490 24.60 28.63 -13.01
CA LEU A 490 25.60 29.30 -12.20
C LEU A 490 26.58 29.90 -13.20
N LYS A 491 26.52 31.22 -13.39
CA LYS A 491 27.70 31.94 -13.87
C LYS A 491 28.80 31.62 -12.86
N GLU A 492 29.83 30.93 -13.32
CA GLU A 492 31.07 30.75 -12.58
C GLU A 492 31.54 32.13 -12.13
N ASP A 493 31.34 32.44 -10.84
CA ASP A 493 32.11 33.41 -10.05
C ASP A 493 31.38 33.68 -8.73
N ALA A 494 31.67 32.86 -7.72
CA ALA A 494 31.67 33.28 -6.32
C ALA A 494 32.32 32.19 -5.45
N ASP A 495 33.53 32.47 -4.98
CA ASP A 495 34.20 31.74 -3.92
C ASP A 495 33.30 31.62 -2.68
N LEU A 496 32.89 30.39 -2.34
CA LEU A 496 32.18 30.08 -1.11
C LEU A 496 32.96 29.04 -0.30
N VAL A 497 33.57 29.53 0.77
CA VAL A 497 34.29 28.78 1.80
C VAL A 497 33.32 27.82 2.49
N LEU A 498 33.51 26.51 2.30
CA LEU A 498 32.71 25.45 2.92
C LEU A 498 33.15 25.15 4.37
N GLY A 499 32.28 25.44 5.33
CA GLY A 499 32.24 24.76 6.62
C GLY A 499 31.63 23.36 6.44
N GLN A 500 32.34 22.32 6.87
CA GLN A 500 31.97 20.93 6.61
C GLN A 500 30.85 20.40 7.55
N PRO A 501 29.90 19.57 7.07
CA PRO A 501 29.06 18.75 7.93
C PRO A 501 29.80 17.49 8.40
N ARG A 502 29.71 17.19 9.71
CA ARG A 502 30.23 15.94 10.32
C ARG A 502 29.37 14.76 9.86
N ILE A 503 29.96 13.82 9.12
CA ILE A 503 29.37 12.51 8.78
C ILE A 503 29.58 11.58 9.98
N VAL A 504 28.50 11.10 10.60
CA VAL A 504 28.57 9.96 11.53
C VAL A 504 28.54 8.68 10.69
N VAL A 505 29.70 8.07 10.51
CA VAL A 505 29.83 6.76 9.85
C VAL A 505 29.52 5.68 10.88
N PHE A 506 28.42 4.94 10.69
CA PHE A 506 28.19 3.70 11.42
C PHE A 506 29.21 2.66 10.93
N THR A 507 30.18 2.35 11.78
CA THR A 507 31.08 1.21 11.58
C THR A 507 30.62 0.09 12.50
N PRO A 508 30.15 -1.06 11.98
CA PRO A 508 29.94 -2.22 12.82
C PRO A 508 31.30 -2.76 13.25
N SER A 509 31.63 -2.69 14.54
CA SER A 509 32.78 -3.42 15.09
C SER A 509 32.36 -4.85 15.40
N PHE A 510 32.93 -5.81 14.68
CA PHE A 510 32.77 -7.23 14.98
C PHE A 510 33.84 -7.62 15.99
N ASP A 511 33.44 -7.77 17.26
CA ASP A 511 34.26 -8.49 18.23
C ASP A 511 33.69 -9.90 18.37
N LYS A 512 34.56 -10.91 18.24
CA LYS A 512 34.14 -12.31 18.13
C LYS A 512 33.84 -12.96 19.48
N ASP A 513 34.18 -12.33 20.59
CA ASP A 513 34.01 -12.90 21.93
C ASP A 513 33.74 -11.81 22.97
N ALA A 514 32.46 -11.50 23.28
CA ALA A 514 31.96 -11.09 24.60
C ALA A 514 30.52 -10.57 24.54
N GLU A 515 29.77 -10.83 25.61
CA GLU A 515 28.41 -10.36 25.86
C GLU A 515 28.20 -8.87 25.53
N THR A 516 27.14 -8.60 24.78
CA THR A 516 26.80 -7.29 24.24
C THR A 516 26.43 -6.29 25.35
N LYS A 517 27.36 -5.37 25.68
CA LYS A 517 27.02 -4.08 26.30
C LYS A 517 27.28 -2.98 25.29
N VAL A 518 26.21 -2.34 24.82
CA VAL A 518 26.27 -1.12 24.01
C VAL A 518 26.59 0.05 24.96
N GLN A 519 27.76 0.67 24.80
CA GLN A 519 28.04 1.98 25.39
C GLN A 519 28.16 3.03 24.28
N LEU A 520 27.29 4.03 24.32
CA LEU A 520 27.42 5.26 23.55
C LEU A 520 28.54 6.09 24.17
N LYS A 521 29.56 6.44 23.38
CA LYS A 521 30.62 7.35 23.81
C LYS A 521 30.57 8.60 22.94
N GLU A 522 30.12 9.72 23.52
CA GLU A 522 30.29 11.04 22.92
C GLU A 522 31.77 11.42 22.97
N VAL A 523 32.34 11.79 21.82
CA VAL A 523 33.70 12.32 21.74
C VAL A 523 33.62 13.84 21.73
N SER A 524 34.11 14.48 22.78
CA SER A 524 34.17 15.94 22.87
C SER A 524 35.31 16.52 22.03
N GLU A 525 35.09 17.75 21.54
CA GLU A 525 35.90 18.44 20.53
C GLU A 525 37.39 18.62 20.88
N SER A 526 37.78 18.45 22.16
CA SER A 526 39.14 18.67 22.63
C SER A 526 40.17 17.62 22.20
N GLN A 527 39.76 16.45 21.69
CA GLN A 527 40.70 15.39 21.29
C GLN A 527 41.11 15.43 19.80
N VAL A 528 40.38 16.13 18.93
CA VAL A 528 40.65 16.14 17.47
C VAL A 528 41.74 17.13 17.07
N VAL A 529 42.00 18.16 17.89
CA VAL A 529 42.95 19.23 17.54
C VAL A 529 44.42 18.80 17.69
N LYS A 530 44.73 17.78 18.51
CA LYS A 530 46.13 17.37 18.75
C LYS A 530 46.74 16.52 17.63
N THR A 531 45.96 15.73 16.90
CA THR A 531 46.48 14.82 15.87
C THR A 531 46.83 15.52 14.56
N SER A 532 46.17 16.65 14.25
CA SER A 532 46.41 17.42 13.01
C SER A 532 47.74 18.19 13.01
N GLN A 533 48.19 18.67 14.18
CA GLN A 533 49.45 19.42 14.27
C GLN A 533 50.71 18.52 14.27
N GLU A 534 50.61 17.27 14.70
CA GLU A 534 51.76 16.34 14.68
C GLU A 534 52.05 15.75 13.29
N GLN A 535 51.06 15.66 12.40
CA GLN A 535 51.28 15.10 11.05
C GLN A 535 51.85 16.11 10.05
N LYS A 536 51.69 17.43 10.26
CA LYS A 536 52.30 18.46 9.40
C LYS A 536 53.79 18.72 9.66
N LYS A 537 54.38 18.17 10.73
CA LYS A 537 55.81 18.33 11.04
C LYS A 537 56.74 17.27 10.45
N LYS A 538 56.23 16.24 9.75
CA LYS A 538 57.04 15.09 9.26
C LYS A 538 57.23 14.99 7.74
N ALA A 539 56.75 15.93 6.93
CA ALA A 539 56.80 15.83 5.46
C ALA A 539 57.65 16.91 4.77
N GLY A 540 58.69 17.44 5.42
CA GLY A 540 59.57 18.46 4.83
C GLY A 540 61.03 18.27 5.21
N ALA A 541 61.73 17.32 4.57
CA ALA A 541 63.19 17.29 4.55
C ALA A 541 63.75 16.48 3.36
N LYS A 542 64.28 17.23 2.39
CA LYS A 542 65.39 16.96 1.44
C LYS A 542 65.34 15.77 0.47
N LEU A 543 65.47 16.10 -0.81
CA LEU A 543 66.55 15.57 -1.65
C LEU A 543 67.24 16.74 -2.37
N VAL A 544 68.57 16.68 -2.35
CA VAL A 544 69.53 17.42 -3.19
C VAL A 544 69.52 16.80 -4.57
#